data_AF-A0A2A5R028-F1
#
_entry.id   AF-A0A2A5R028-F1
#
_cell.length_a   1.000
_cell.length_b   1.000
_cell.length_c   1.000
_cell.angle_alpha   90.00
_cell.angle_beta   90.00
_cell.angle_gamma   90.00
#
_symmetry.space_group_name_H-M   'P 1'
#
loop_
_entity.id
_entity.type
_entity.pdbx_description
1 polymer ?
#
loop_
_entity_poly.entity_id
_entity_poly.type
_entity_poly.pdbx_seq_one_letter_code
_entity_poly.pdbx_strand_id
1 'polypeptide(L)' 'MVSRENKVVGGFVVVAFVLAYGGFWVTDLPSEILLGVLLFVGVVAPMVVNNYLDSRKST' A
#
# COMPACT_ATOMS: atom_id res chain seq x y z
N MET A 1 -12.03 16.09 -9.73
CA MET A 1 -10.54 16.14 -9.76
C MET A 1 -10.05 15.07 -8.79
N VAL A 2 -9.09 14.21 -9.15
CA VAL A 2 -8.57 13.20 -8.19
C VAL A 2 -7.59 13.89 -7.23
N SER A 3 -7.81 13.78 -5.92
CA SER A 3 -6.94 14.37 -4.90
C SER A 3 -5.55 13.71 -4.90
N ARG A 4 -4.53 14.42 -4.37
CA ARG A 4 -3.18 13.85 -4.15
C ARG A 4 -3.26 12.56 -3.33
N GLU A 5 -4.03 12.58 -2.24
CA GLU A 5 -4.21 11.40 -1.37
C GLU A 5 -4.78 10.21 -2.14
N ASN A 6 -5.81 10.43 -2.95
CA ASN A 6 -6.43 9.36 -3.73
C ASN A 6 -5.47 8.80 -4.79
N LYS A 7 -4.56 9.62 -5.33
CA LYS A 7 -3.50 9.11 -6.22
C LYS A 7 -2.52 8.22 -5.46
N VAL A 8 -2.12 8.59 -4.25
CA VAL A 8 -1.23 7.77 -3.39
C VAL A 8 -1.91 6.45 -3.05
N VAL A 9 -3.14 6.50 -2.52
CA VAL A 9 -3.91 5.30 -2.17
C VAL A 9 -4.10 4.41 -3.40
N GLY A 10 -4.52 4.97 -4.54
CA GLY A 10 -4.68 4.22 -5.79
C GLY A 10 -3.40 3.52 -6.23
N GLY A 11 -2.24 4.17 -6.10
CA GLY A 11 -0.95 3.55 -6.39
C GLY A 11 -0.64 2.35 -5.49
N PHE A 12 -0.84 2.50 -4.17
CA PHE A 12 -0.64 1.41 -3.21
C PHE A 12 -1.63 0.25 -3.40
N VAL A 13 -2.86 0.53 -3.82
CA VAL A 13 -3.84 -0.52 -4.18
C VAL A 13 -3.31 -1.36 -5.34
N VAL A 14 -2.79 -0.73 -6.39
CA VAL A 14 -2.20 -1.46 -7.54
C VAL A 14 -1.02 -2.33 -7.09
N VAL A 15 -0.12 -1.77 -6.26
CA VAL A 15 1.01 -2.53 -5.70
C VAL A 15 0.52 -3.71 -4.86
N ALA A 16 -0.48 -3.52 -4.01
CA ALA A 16 -1.05 -4.58 -3.19
C ALA A 16 -1.67 -5.70 -4.04
N PHE A 17 -2.34 -5.37 -5.16
CA PHE A 17 -2.85 -6.39 -6.08
C PHE A 17 -1.73 -7.19 -6.75
N VAL A 18 -0.65 -6.52 -7.17
CA VAL A 18 0.52 -7.19 -7.75
C VAL A 18 1.17 -8.10 -6.71
N LEU A 19 1.30 -7.64 -5.46
CA LEU A 19 1.84 -8.46 -4.37
C LEU A 19 0.93 -9.63 -4.00
N ALA A 20 -0.39 -9.45 -4.05
CA ALA A 20 -1.33 -10.52 -3.73
C ALA A 20 -1.23 -11.63 -4.78
N TYR A 21 -1.27 -11.26 -6.06
CA TYR A 21 -1.15 -12.21 -7.15
C TYR A 21 0.23 -12.86 -7.18
N GLY A 22 1.30 -12.06 -7.16
CA GLY A 22 2.67 -12.57 -7.19
C GLY A 22 3.02 -13.39 -5.95
N GLY A 23 2.63 -12.94 -4.76
CA GLY A 23 2.88 -13.64 -3.50
C GLY A 23 2.22 -15.02 -3.47
N PHE A 24 0.99 -15.13 -3.98
CA PHE A 24 0.27 -16.40 -4.03
C PHE A 24 0.91 -17.43 -4.99
N TRP A 25 1.46 -16.97 -6.13
CA TRP A 25 1.99 -17.86 -7.16
C TRP A 25 3.50 -18.11 -7.09
N VAL A 26 4.26 -17.17 -6.51
CA VAL A 26 5.72 -17.13 -6.60
C VAL A 26 6.39 -17.33 -5.23
N THR A 27 5.61 -17.43 -4.15
CA THR A 27 6.14 -17.62 -2.79
C THR A 27 5.39 -18.71 -2.05
N ASP A 28 6.11 -19.45 -1.21
CA ASP A 28 5.54 -20.41 -0.25
C ASP A 28 5.30 -19.77 1.12
N LEU A 29 5.04 -18.45 1.15
CA LEU A 29 4.77 -17.76 2.41
C LEU A 29 3.48 -18.28 3.05
N PRO A 30 3.47 -18.47 4.38
CA PRO A 30 2.22 -18.70 5.12
C PRO A 30 1.21 -17.60 4.81
N SER A 31 -0.07 -17.99 4.69
CA SER A 31 -1.14 -17.08 4.29
C SER A 31 -1.31 -15.92 5.27
N GLU A 32 -1.02 -16.13 6.56
CA GLU A 32 -1.03 -15.10 7.59
C GLU A 32 0.04 -14.04 7.35
N ILE A 33 1.24 -14.45 6.92
CA ILE A 33 2.33 -13.51 6.61
C ILE A 33 1.99 -12.74 5.34
N LEU A 34 1.50 -13.42 4.31
CA LEU A 34 1.09 -12.76 3.07
C LEU A 34 -0.02 -11.73 3.34
N LEU A 35 -1.01 -12.08 4.16
CA LEU A 35 -2.07 -11.17 4.59
C LEU A 35 -1.50 -9.96 5.35
N GLY A 36 -0.56 -10.18 6.28
CA GLY A 36 0.11 -9.12 7.02
C GLY A 36 0.83 -8.13 6.10
N VAL A 37 1.54 -8.64 5.08
CA VAL A 37 2.20 -7.80 4.06
C VAL A 37 1.19 -6.98 3.27
N LEU A 38 0.09 -7.61 2.84
CA LEU A 38 -0.95 -6.93 2.07
C LEU A 38 -1.65 -5.83 2.88
N LEU A 39 -1.92 -6.07 4.17
CA LEU A 39 -2.46 -5.04 5.06
C LEU A 39 -1.48 -3.89 5.26
N PHE A 40 -0.20 -4.20 5.47
CA PHE A 40 0.82 -3.16 5.62
C PHE A 40 0.92 -2.29 4.35
N VAL A 41 1.02 -2.91 3.17
CA VAL A 41 1.21 -2.19 1.91
C VAL A 41 -0.08 -1.48 1.47
N GLY A 42 -1.24 -2.14 1.57
CA GLY A 42 -2.51 -1.59 1.10
C GLY A 42 -3.14 -0.55 2.03
N VAL A 43 -2.77 -0.55 3.31
CA VAL A 43 -3.41 0.30 4.33
C VAL A 43 -2.40 1.18 5.06
N VAL A 44 -1.42 0.59 5.73
CA VAL A 44 -0.50 1.36 6.61
C VAL A 44 0.44 2.26 5.80
N ALA A 45 1.07 1.73 4.77
CA ALA A 45 2.02 2.46 3.95
C ALA A 45 1.43 3.73 3.29
N PRO A 46 0.26 3.71 2.62
CA PRO A 46 -0.32 4.93 2.05
C PRO A 46 -0.71 5.95 3.11
N MET A 47 -1.13 5.53 4.31
CA MET A 47 -1.37 6.47 5.42
C MET A 47 -0.10 7.17 5.85
N VAL A 48 1.00 6.43 6.05
CA VAL A 48 2.31 7.00 6.42
C VAL A 48 2.81 7.96 5.33
N VAL A 49 2.73 7.56 4.07
CA VAL A 49 3.15 8.40 2.94
C VAL A 49 2.32 9.68 2.85
N ASN A 50 0.99 9.59 3.00
CA ASN A 50 0.15 10.77 2.98
C ASN A 50 0.47 11.72 4.14
N ASN A 51 0.57 11.21 5.37
CA ASN A 51 0.91 12.01 6.54
C ASN A 51 2.27 12.72 6.39
N TYR A 52 3.26 12.04 5.83
CA TYR A 52 4.56 12.64 5.53
C TYR A 52 4.44 13.79 4.52
N LEU A 53 3.72 13.57 3.42
CA LEU A 53 3.52 14.57 2.37
C LEU A 53 2.73 15.78 2.88
N ASP A 54 1.75 15.57 3.76
CA ASP A 54 0.99 16.66 4.37
C ASP A 54 1.85 17.48 5.33
N SER A 55 2.68 16.82 6.15
CA SER A 55 3.63 17.49 7.04
C SER A 55 4.58 18.40 6.28
N ARG A 56 5.07 17.95 5.11
CA ARG A 56 5.97 18.73 4.24
C ARG A 56 5.31 19.92 3.54
N LYS A 57 3.98 19.91 3.38
CA LYS A 57 3.24 21.02 2.78
C LYS A 57 2.94 22.15 3.79
N SER A 58 3.01 21.84 5.07
CA SER A 58 2.76 22.79 6.17
C SER A 58 3.96 23.65 6.57
N THR A 59 5.16 23.34 6.07
CA THR A 59 6.41 24.11 6.24
C THR A 59 6.68 24.93 4.99
#